data_AF-A0A077K2U0-F1
#
_entry.id   AF-A0A077K2U0-F1
#
_cell.length_a   1.000
_cell.length_b   1.000
_cell.length_c   1.000
_cell.angle_alpha   90.00
_cell.angle_beta   90.00
_cell.angle_gamma   90.00
#
_symmetry.space_group_name_H-M   'P 1'
#
loop_
_entity.id
_entity.type
_entity.pdbx_description
1 polymer ?
#
loop_
_entity_poly.entity_id
_entity_poly.type
_entity_poly.pdbx_seq_one_letter_code
_entity_poly.pdbx_strand_id
1 'polypeptide(L)' 'MFLVQQYYLLDGEVKSRTYSICETLKEAYNDQVEVYKALPEMFIIFPSIPSEIKDEFLKFILNKNKDKNILTII' A
#
# COMPACT_ATOMS: atom_id res chain seq x y z
N MET A 1 -8.64 9.94 -11.50
CA MET A 1 -7.26 9.66 -11.11
C MET A 1 -7.25 8.94 -9.78
N PHE A 2 -6.65 7.75 -9.75
CA PHE A 2 -6.50 6.86 -8.60
C PHE A 2 -5.01 6.71 -8.32
N LEU A 3 -4.62 6.70 -7.05
CA LEU A 3 -3.22 6.58 -6.65
C LEU A 3 -2.99 5.21 -6.03
N VAL A 4 -2.07 4.43 -6.59
CA VAL A 4 -1.54 3.27 -5.88
C VAL A 4 -0.44 3.78 -4.97
N GLN A 5 -0.67 3.73 -3.67
CA GLN A 5 0.24 4.24 -2.66
C GLN A 5 0.92 3.09 -1.93
N GLN A 6 2.25 3.19 -1.83
CA GLN A 6 3.04 2.32 -0.98
C GLN A 6 3.24 2.97 0.39
N TYR A 7 3.05 2.19 1.45
CA TYR A 7 3.39 2.54 2.84
C TYR A 7 4.43 1.57 3.38
N TYR A 8 5.38 2.07 4.17
CA TYR A 8 6.47 1.29 4.74
C TYR A 8 6.96 1.91 6.05
N LEU A 9 7.65 1.11 6.87
CA LEU A 9 8.23 1.56 8.13
C LEU A 9 9.68 2.01 7.89
N LEU A 10 10.03 3.23 8.32
CA LEU A 10 11.40 3.75 8.31
C LEU A 10 11.65 4.42 9.66
N ASP A 11 12.67 3.96 10.39
CA ASP A 11 13.03 4.47 11.72
C ASP A 11 11.85 4.51 12.72
N GLY A 12 10.94 3.53 12.62
CA GLY A 12 9.75 3.44 13.47
C GLY A 12 8.59 4.34 13.04
N GLU A 13 8.75 5.12 11.97
CA GLU A 13 7.71 5.98 11.40
C GLU A 13 7.10 5.37 10.13
N VAL A 14 5.81 5.59 9.94
CA VAL A 14 5.14 5.24 8.68
C VAL A 14 5.49 6.28 7.64
N LYS A 15 6.15 5.85 6.56
CA LYS A 15 6.42 6.66 5.38
C LYS A 15 5.56 6.17 4.22
N SER A 16 5.43 7.00 3.21
CA SER A 16 4.70 6.64 2.01
C SER A 16 5.34 7.20 0.75
N ARG A 17 5.08 6.55 -0.38
CA ARG A 17 5.39 7.07 -1.70
C ARG A 17 4.31 6.64 -2.68
N THR A 18 4.04 7.48 -3.67
CA THR A 18 3.17 7.11 -4.77
C THR A 18 3.90 6.08 -5.62
N TYR A 19 3.27 4.93 -5.80
CA TYR A 19 3.79 3.84 -6.62
C TYR A 19 3.40 4.05 -8.08
N SER A 20 2.13 4.34 -8.34
CA SER A 20 1.62 4.66 -9.66
C SER A 20 0.41 5.60 -9.59
N ILE A 21 0.14 6.26 -10.71
CA ILE A 21 -0.99 7.16 -10.92
C ILE A 21 -1.77 6.59 -12.11
N CYS A 22 -3.03 6.25 -11.87
CA CYS A 22 -3.89 5.61 -12.85
C CYS A 22 -5.11 6.48 -13.14
N GLU A 23 -5.63 6.44 -14.37
CA GLU A 23 -6.84 7.20 -14.71
C GLU A 23 -8.09 6.49 -14.22
N THR A 24 -8.07 5.15 -14.24
CA THR A 24 -9.20 4.31 -13.86
C THR A 24 -8.90 3.43 -12.65
N LEU A 25 -9.95 3.05 -11.93
CA LEU A 25 -9.85 2.11 -10.80
C LEU A 25 -9.34 0.74 -11.25
N LYS A 26 -9.74 0.30 -12.46
CA LYS A 26 -9.33 -0.98 -13.03
C LYS A 26 -7.81 -1.04 -13.25
N GLU A 27 -7.22 0.04 -13.77
CA GLU A 27 -5.77 0.16 -13.92
C GLU A 27 -5.07 0.09 -12.56
N ALA A 28 -5.54 0.86 -11.57
CA ALA A 28 -4.95 0.83 -10.22
C ALA A 28 -5.01 -0.56 -9.56
N TYR A 29 -6.11 -1.30 -9.75
CA TYR A 29 -6.20 -2.69 -9.30
C TYR A 29 -5.23 -3.62 -10.03
N ASN A 30 -5.10 -3.47 -11.35
CA ASN A 30 -4.17 -4.28 -12.13
C ASN A 30 -2.73 -4.04 -11.67
N ASP A 31 -2.35 -2.78 -11.43
CA ASP A 31 -1.04 -2.42 -10.90
C ASP A 31 -0.77 -3.12 -9.57
N GLN A 32 -1.70 -3.07 -8.60
CA GLN A 32 -1.54 -3.78 -7.32
C GLN A 32 -1.31 -5.29 -7.52
N VAL A 33 -2.06 -5.91 -8.42
CA VAL A 33 -1.98 -7.35 -8.71
C VAL A 33 -0.65 -7.70 -9.35
N GLU A 34 -0.17 -6.89 -10.30
CA GLU A 34 1.13 -7.10 -10.95
C GLU A 34 2.28 -7.00 -9.96
N VAL A 35 2.24 -6.01 -9.04
CA VAL A 35 3.26 -5.88 -8.00
C VAL A 35 3.26 -7.08 -7.06
N TYR A 36 2.08 -7.53 -6.62
CA TYR A 36 1.98 -8.71 -5.76
C TYR A 36 2.48 -9.98 -6.45
N LYS A 37 2.24 -10.14 -7.75
CA LYS A 37 2.78 -11.27 -8.53
C LYS A 37 4.29 -11.23 -8.65
N ALA A 38 4.87 -10.03 -8.78
CA ALA A 38 6.31 -9.85 -8.94
C ALA A 38 7.07 -10.07 -7.62
N LEU A 39 6.51 -9.60 -6.49
CA LEU A 39 7.20 -9.58 -5.18
C LEU A 39 6.23 -9.92 -4.02
N PRO A 40 5.62 -11.12 -3.98
CA PRO A 40 4.56 -11.46 -3.03
C PRO A 40 5.03 -11.45 -1.57
N GLU A 41 6.31 -11.76 -1.32
CA GLU A 41 6.91 -11.72 0.01
C GLU A 41 7.08 -10.29 0.57
N MET A 42 7.27 -9.29 -0.31
CA MET A 42 7.55 -7.90 0.09
C MET A 42 6.29 -7.07 0.37
N PHE A 43 5.12 -7.50 -0.11
CA PHE A 43 3.92 -6.68 -0.10
C PHE A 43 2.72 -7.34 0.59
N ILE A 44 1.96 -6.52 1.29
CA ILE A 44 0.60 -6.79 1.73
C ILE A 44 -0.31 -5.87 0.92
N ILE A 45 -1.29 -6.45 0.23
CA ILE A 45 -2.22 -5.68 -0.62
C ILE A 45 -3.50 -5.40 0.14
N PHE A 46 -3.87 -4.12 0.21
CA PHE A 46 -5.19 -3.68 0.63
C PHE A 46 -5.83 -2.90 -0.51
N PRO A 47 -6.95 -3.36 -1.11
CA PRO A 47 -7.62 -2.65 -2.19
C PRO A 47 -7.81 -1.15 -1.91
N SER A 48 -8.36 -0.81 -0.75
CA SER A 48 -8.43 0.55 -0.22
C SER A 48 -8.52 0.47 1.30
N ILE A 49 -8.02 1.51 1.99
CA ILE A 49 -8.09 1.62 3.45
C ILE A 49 -8.96 2.85 3.77
N PRO A 50 -10.04 2.70 4.56
CA PRO A 50 -10.88 3.83 4.96
C PRO A 50 -10.07 4.92 5.65
N SER A 51 -10.32 6.18 5.28
CA SER A 51 -9.55 7.34 5.75
C SER A 51 -9.56 7.50 7.27
N GLU A 52 -10.66 7.14 7.92
CA GLU A 52 -10.92 7.32 9.35
C GLU A 52 -9.99 6.48 10.22
N ILE A 53 -9.55 5.32 9.70
CA ILE A 53 -8.70 4.36 10.44
C ILE A 53 -7.31 4.23 9.83
N LYS A 54 -7.02 4.96 8.75
CA LYS A 54 -5.87 4.70 7.88
C LYS A 54 -4.55 4.73 8.63
N ASP A 55 -4.29 5.78 9.41
CA ASP A 55 -3.00 5.95 10.08
C ASP A 55 -2.79 4.91 11.19
N GLU A 56 -3.81 4.66 12.01
CA GLU A 56 -3.76 3.63 13.06
C GLU A 56 -3.58 2.23 12.45
N PHE A 57 -4.32 1.93 11.39
CA PHE A 57 -4.24 0.67 10.67
C PHE A 57 -2.86 0.45 10.06
N LEU A 58 -2.34 1.43 9.31
CA LEU A 58 -1.02 1.36 8.68
C LEU A 58 0.07 1.17 9.74
N LYS A 59 0.03 1.96 10.82
CA LYS A 59 0.98 1.83 11.93
C LYS A 59 0.91 0.45 12.57
N PHE A 60 -0.29 -0.09 12.81
CA PHE A 60 -0.48 -1.40 13.40
C PHE A 60 0.06 -2.52 12.51
N ILE A 61 -0.34 -2.56 11.23
CA ILE A 61 0.05 -3.62 10.30
C ILE A 61 1.54 -3.59 10.00
N LEU A 62 2.13 -2.41 9.74
CA LEU A 62 3.56 -2.27 9.46
C LEU A 62 4.43 -2.61 10.68
N ASN A 63 3.98 -2.30 11.91
CA ASN A 63 4.71 -2.74 13.10
C ASN A 63 4.64 -4.26 13.32
N LYS A 64 3.55 -4.92 12.92
CA LYS A 64 3.44 -6.38 12.94
C LYS A 64 4.24 -7.07 11.83
N ASN A 65 4.45 -6.39 10.69
CA ASN A 65 5.11 -6.94 9.51
C ASN A 65 6.25 -6.00 9.07
N LYS A 66 7.29 -5.88 9.89
CA LYS A 66 8.35 -4.85 9.75
C LYS A 66 9.17 -4.94 8.47
N ASP A 67 9.19 -6.12 7.86
CA ASP A 67 9.88 -6.46 6.62
C ASP A 67 9.01 -6.25 5.36
N LYS A 68 7.73 -5.90 5.55
CA LYS A 68 6.76 -5.77 4.47
C LYS A 68 6.30 -4.33 4.25
N ASN A 69 5.91 -4.09 3.03
CA ASN A 69 5.26 -2.86 2.58
C ASN A 69 3.75 -3.09 2.42
N ILE A 70 2.97 -2.03 2.52
CA ILE A 70 1.55 -2.04 2.17
C ILE A 70 1.37 -1.32 0.84
N LEU A 71 0.59 -1.90 -0.07
CA LEU A 71 0.09 -1.20 -1.26
C LEU A 71 -1.42 -1.02 -1.14
N THR A 72 -1.89 0.20 -1.38
CA THR A 72 -3.31 0.54 -1.31
C THR A 72 -3.73 1.60 -2.31
N ILE A 73 -4.96 1.54 -2.80
CA ILE A 73 -5.53 2.56 -3.70
C ILE A 73 -6.15 3.65 -2.83
N ILE A 74 -5.77 4.90 -3.13
CA ILE A 74 -6.36 6.14 -2.59
C ILE A 74 -6.96 6.99 -3.70
#